data_AF-A0A653RRB9-F1
#
_entry.id   AF-A0A653RRB9-F1
#
_cell.length_a   1.000
_cell.length_b   1.000
_cell.length_c   1.000
_cell.angle_alpha   90.00
_cell.angle_beta   90.00
_cell.angle_gamma   90.00
#
_symmetry.space_group_name_H-M   'P 1'
#
loop_
_entity.id
_entity.type
_entity.pdbx_description
1 polymer ?
#
loop_
_entity_poly.entity_id
_entity_poly.type
_entity_poly.pdbx_seq_one_letter_code
_entity_poly.pdbx_strand_id
1 'polypeptide(L)'
;MFKKFFKNKSNMTTENTEFDQEIDDATLENNANGEQLIIEELSVEEQLAQDLAKEKDKFLRLFAEFENYKRRTTKERIELFKTASQEVLLALLPVLDDFDRAMVEINKSEDELLAKGVELIHEKLKGTLVTKGLEVVDVKAGDAFDADFAEAITQIPAPSDDLKGKIVDVLEKGYKLGDKIIRFPKVVIGQ
;
A
#
# COMPACT_ATOMS: atom_id res chain seq x y z
N MET A 1 23.81 -21.07 42.78
CA MET A 1 24.54 -20.65 41.56
C MET A 1 23.49 -20.61 40.44
N PHE A 2 22.68 -19.55 40.33
CA PHE A 2 22.82 -18.49 39.34
C PHE A 2 21.94 -17.30 39.76
N LYS A 3 22.55 -16.25 40.33
CA LYS A 3 21.91 -15.01 40.75
C LYS A 3 22.84 -13.87 40.32
N LYS A 4 22.77 -13.47 39.04
CA LYS A 4 23.37 -12.27 38.40
C LYS A 4 23.21 -12.44 36.88
N PHE A 5 23.15 -11.33 36.14
CA PHE A 5 22.77 -11.19 34.71
C PHE A 5 21.23 -11.17 34.55
N PHE A 6 20.51 -10.05 34.49
CA PHE A 6 20.83 -8.74 33.92
C PHE A 6 20.20 -7.62 34.76
N LYS A 7 21.07 -6.82 35.37
CA LYS A 7 20.77 -5.49 35.88
C LYS A 7 21.13 -4.55 34.73
N ASN A 8 20.19 -4.24 33.84
CA ASN A 8 20.33 -3.10 32.94
C ASN A 8 19.04 -2.31 32.95
N LYS A 9 19.03 -1.30 33.81
CA LYS A 9 17.95 -0.35 34.04
C LYS A 9 18.07 0.68 32.91
N SER A 10 17.34 0.47 31.81
CA SER A 10 17.20 1.48 30.77
C SER A 10 16.33 2.59 31.32
N ASN A 11 16.93 3.77 31.49
CA ASN A 11 16.22 5.02 31.73
C ASN A 11 15.26 5.28 30.55
N MET A 12 13.96 5.07 30.75
CA MET A 12 12.95 5.80 29.99
C MET A 12 12.78 7.14 30.69
N THR A 13 13.43 8.16 30.16
CA THR A 13 13.04 9.55 30.36
C THR A 13 11.72 9.77 29.61
N THR A 14 10.60 9.64 30.31
CA THR A 14 9.38 10.36 29.93
C THR A 14 9.60 11.80 30.35
N GLU A 15 9.90 12.63 29.36
CA GLU A 15 9.87 14.09 29.48
C GLU A 15 8.48 14.49 29.99
N ASN A 16 8.49 15.27 31.07
CA ASN A 16 7.33 16.00 31.55
C ASN A 16 6.84 16.91 30.42
N THR A 17 5.57 16.79 30.05
CA THR A 17 4.86 17.86 29.33
C THR A 17 3.50 18.01 29.99
N GLU A 18 3.47 19.00 30.87
CA GLU A 18 2.37 19.92 31.16
C GLU A 18 1.02 19.30 31.54
N PHE A 19 0.81 19.32 32.86
CA PHE A 19 -0.44 19.13 33.55
C PHE A 19 -1.24 20.44 33.41
N ASP A 20 -2.17 20.52 32.45
CA ASP A 20 -3.16 21.59 32.40
C ASP A 20 -4.17 21.38 33.54
N GLN A 21 -3.87 22.02 34.68
CA GLN A 21 -4.86 22.40 35.66
C GLN A 21 -5.57 23.65 35.15
N GLU A 22 -6.67 23.46 34.41
CA GLU A 22 -7.67 24.51 34.31
C GLU A 22 -8.33 24.67 35.69
N ILE A 23 -8.03 25.82 36.27
CA ILE A 23 -8.64 26.39 37.46
C ILE A 23 -10.10 26.68 37.10
N ASP A 24 -11.04 25.89 37.60
CA ASP A 24 -12.45 26.28 37.62
C ASP A 24 -12.73 26.95 38.98
N ASP A 25 -12.40 28.24 39.01
CA ASP A 25 -12.70 29.16 40.11
C ASP A 25 -14.19 29.50 40.03
N ALA A 26 -15.01 28.67 40.65
CA ALA A 26 -16.44 28.94 40.80
C ALA A 26 -16.85 28.92 42.28
N THR A 27 -16.90 30.14 42.81
CA THR A 27 -17.86 30.68 43.80
C THR A 27 -17.47 30.72 45.28
N LEU A 28 -17.19 31.94 45.74
CA LEU A 28 -17.68 32.46 47.02
C LEU A 28 -18.22 33.89 46.82
N GLU A 29 -19.38 34.02 46.19
CA GLU A 29 -20.23 35.19 46.39
C GLU A 29 -21.35 34.82 47.37
N ASN A 30 -21.30 35.46 48.54
CA ASN A 30 -22.39 35.47 49.50
C ASN A 30 -23.65 36.06 48.85
N ASN A 31 -24.68 35.25 48.67
CA ASN A 31 -26.05 35.74 48.64
C ASN A 31 -26.95 34.87 49.53
N ALA A 32 -27.49 35.53 50.55
CA ALA A 32 -28.45 34.97 51.48
C ALA A 32 -29.79 34.76 50.77
N ASN A 33 -30.15 33.51 50.49
CA ASN A 33 -31.53 33.01 50.56
C ASN A 33 -31.51 31.48 50.45
N GLY A 34 -32.08 30.83 51.47
CA GLY A 34 -31.97 29.40 51.70
C GLY A 34 -32.83 28.55 50.78
N GLU A 35 -32.23 28.10 49.68
CA GLU A 35 -32.54 26.80 49.09
C GLU A 35 -31.25 25.98 49.11
N GLN A 36 -31.17 25.03 50.04
CA GLN A 36 -30.11 24.04 50.08
C GLN A 36 -30.18 23.19 48.81
N LEU A 37 -29.32 23.52 47.84
CA LEU A 37 -28.89 22.55 46.84
C LEU A 37 -28.14 21.46 47.60
N ILE A 38 -28.83 20.35 47.85
CA ILE A 38 -28.23 19.12 48.33
C ILE A 38 -27.32 18.65 47.21
N ILE A 39 -26.03 19.00 47.30
CA ILE A 39 -24.99 18.33 46.53
C ILE A 39 -24.91 16.95 47.18
N GLU A 40 -25.61 15.99 46.59
CA GLU A 40 -25.57 14.59 47.01
C GLU A 40 -24.13 14.11 46.76
N GLU A 41 -23.34 14.11 47.82
CA GLU A 41 -21.94 13.69 47.80
C GLU A 41 -21.95 12.18 47.50
N LEU A 42 -21.57 11.81 46.27
CA LEU A 42 -21.56 10.40 45.84
C LEU A 42 -20.83 9.56 46.88
N SER A 43 -21.44 8.45 47.28
CA SER A 43 -20.79 7.50 48.17
C SER A 43 -19.50 6.98 47.54
N VAL A 44 -18.55 6.56 48.38
CA VAL A 44 -17.28 5.96 47.94
C VAL A 44 -17.51 4.81 46.97
N GLU A 45 -18.58 4.03 47.16
CA GLU A 45 -18.97 2.92 46.31
C GLU A 45 -19.42 3.38 44.92
N GLU A 46 -20.18 4.48 44.82
CA GLU A 46 -20.63 5.05 43.55
C GLU A 46 -19.47 5.73 42.79
N GLN A 47 -18.54 6.39 43.49
CA GLN A 47 -17.32 6.94 42.87
C GLN A 47 -16.45 5.82 42.28
N LEU A 48 -16.21 4.75 43.04
CA LEU A 48 -15.49 3.56 42.57
C LEU A 48 -16.18 2.90 41.37
N ALA A 49 -17.51 2.84 41.36
CA ALA A 49 -18.27 2.30 40.25
C ALA A 49 -18.16 3.17 38.98
N GLN A 50 -18.22 4.49 39.12
CA GLN A 50 -18.02 5.42 38.01
C GLN A 50 -16.59 5.35 37.45
N ASP A 51 -15.57 5.32 38.31
CA ASP A 51 -14.18 5.23 37.86
C ASP A 51 -13.90 3.89 37.19
N LEU A 52 -14.46 2.79 37.70
CA LEU A 52 -14.39 1.49 37.03
C LEU A 52 -15.07 1.51 35.66
N ALA A 53 -16.21 2.20 35.53
CA ALA A 53 -16.90 2.35 34.25
C ALA A 53 -16.06 3.18 33.26
N LYS A 54 -15.48 4.30 33.71
CA LYS A 54 -14.56 5.14 32.90
C LYS A 54 -13.34 4.34 32.44
N GLU A 55 -12.71 3.58 33.32
CA GLU A 55 -11.55 2.75 32.96
C GLU A 55 -11.92 1.61 32.01
N LYS A 56 -13.11 1.01 32.15
CA LYS A 56 -13.62 0.03 31.19
C LYS A 56 -13.86 0.64 29.81
N ASP A 57 -14.42 1.85 29.73
CA ASP A 57 -14.59 2.57 28.45
C ASP A 57 -13.25 2.88 27.79
N LYS A 58 -12.30 3.43 28.57
CA LYS A 58 -10.92 3.67 28.11
C LYS A 58 -10.26 2.39 27.60
N PHE A 59 -10.38 1.30 28.35
CA PHE A 59 -9.83 0.01 27.95
C PHE A 59 -10.47 -0.51 26.66
N LEU A 60 -11.80 -0.43 26.53
CA LEU A 60 -12.50 -0.89 25.34
C LEU A 60 -12.11 -0.08 24.10
N ARG A 61 -11.97 1.23 24.26
CA ARG A 61 -11.49 2.14 23.21
C ARG A 61 -10.06 1.82 22.80
N LEU A 62 -9.15 1.70 23.77
CA LEU A 62 -7.75 1.33 23.52
C LEU A 62 -7.63 -0.03 22.83
N PHE A 63 -8.46 -0.99 23.24
CA PHE A 63 -8.51 -2.31 22.61
C PHE A 63 -8.97 -2.21 21.15
N ALA A 64 -10.00 -1.40 20.86
CA ALA A 64 -10.48 -1.17 19.49
C ALA A 64 -9.42 -0.46 18.63
N GLU A 65 -8.71 0.53 19.17
CA GLU A 65 -7.60 1.21 18.50
C GLU A 65 -6.45 0.25 18.20
N PHE A 66 -6.10 -0.62 19.16
CA PHE A 66 -5.07 -1.63 18.99
C PHE A 66 -5.42 -2.65 17.90
N GLU A 67 -6.66 -3.15 17.86
CA GLU A 67 -7.11 -4.07 16.81
C GLU A 67 -7.10 -3.39 15.43
N ASN A 68 -7.51 -2.13 15.35
CA ASN A 68 -7.42 -1.34 14.11
C ASN A 68 -5.97 -1.14 13.66
N TYR A 69 -5.07 -0.78 14.59
CA TYR A 69 -3.63 -0.64 14.33
C TYR A 69 -3.05 -1.95 13.79
N LYS A 70 -3.30 -3.08 14.47
CA LYS A 70 -2.81 -4.40 14.08
C LYS A 70 -3.29 -4.79 12.68
N ARG A 71 -4.57 -4.54 12.36
CA ARG A 71 -5.14 -4.77 11.02
C ARG A 71 -4.45 -3.90 9.97
N ARG A 72 -4.26 -2.60 10.25
CA ARG A 72 -3.58 -1.66 9.34
C ARG A 72 -2.14 -2.08 9.08
N THR A 73 -1.36 -2.30 10.14
CA THR A 73 0.06 -2.69 10.04
C THR A 73 0.25 -4.02 9.30
N THR A 74 -0.68 -4.98 9.48
CA THR A 74 -0.64 -6.24 8.73
C THR A 74 -0.85 -6.00 7.24
N LYS A 75 -1.81 -5.14 6.87
CA LYS A 75 -2.08 -4.77 5.47
C LYS A 75 -0.87 -4.09 4.83
N GLU A 76 -0.32 -3.07 5.49
CA GLU A 76 0.87 -2.35 5.02
C GLU A 76 2.08 -3.28 4.84
N ARG A 77 2.28 -4.21 5.78
CA ARG A 77 3.36 -5.20 5.68
C ARG A 77 3.18 -6.13 4.47
N ILE A 78 1.96 -6.58 4.20
CA ILE A 78 1.67 -7.41 3.02
C ILE A 78 1.94 -6.62 1.73
N GLU A 79 1.50 -5.36 1.65
CA GLU A 79 1.74 -4.50 0.50
C GLU A 79 3.23 -4.27 0.26
N LEU A 80 4.00 -3.97 1.31
CA LEU A 80 5.46 -3.86 1.25
C LEU A 80 6.11 -5.12 0.68
N PHE A 81 5.70 -6.31 1.11
CA PHE A 81 6.22 -7.57 0.57
C PHE A 81 5.86 -7.79 -0.90
N LYS A 82 4.65 -7.41 -1.32
CA LYS A 82 4.22 -7.52 -2.72
C LYS A 82 5.06 -6.65 -3.65
N THR A 83 5.52 -5.48 -3.20
CA THR A 83 6.27 -4.54 -4.02
C THR A 83 7.77 -4.50 -3.73
N ALA A 84 8.28 -5.31 -2.79
CA ALA A 84 9.69 -5.30 -2.41
C ALA A 84 10.65 -5.61 -3.57
N SER A 85 10.23 -6.43 -4.53
CA SER A 85 11.00 -6.78 -5.72
C SER A 85 10.86 -5.76 -6.87
N GLN A 86 10.07 -4.70 -6.71
CA GLN A 86 9.71 -3.78 -7.80
C GLN A 86 10.94 -3.21 -8.51
N GLU A 87 11.92 -2.70 -7.78
CA GLU A 87 13.10 -2.05 -8.35
C GLU A 87 13.91 -3.00 -9.22
N VAL A 88 14.17 -4.22 -8.72
CA VAL A 88 14.91 -5.25 -9.46
C VAL A 88 14.13 -5.71 -10.69
N LEU A 89 12.81 -5.89 -10.57
CA LEU A 89 11.98 -6.30 -11.69
C LEU A 89 11.94 -5.22 -12.77
N LEU A 90 11.81 -3.95 -12.39
CA LEU A 90 11.90 -2.83 -13.34
C LEU A 90 13.24 -2.79 -14.07
N ALA A 91 14.35 -3.02 -13.37
CA ALA A 91 15.67 -3.08 -13.99
C ALA A 91 15.84 -4.26 -14.97
N LEU A 92 15.05 -5.33 -14.81
CA LEU A 92 15.06 -6.50 -15.70
C LEU A 92 14.11 -6.39 -16.90
N LEU A 93 13.10 -5.50 -16.85
CA LEU A 93 12.15 -5.36 -17.97
C LEU A 93 12.82 -5.03 -19.31
N PRO A 94 13.82 -4.12 -19.40
CA PRO A 94 14.52 -3.86 -20.67
C PRO A 94 15.18 -5.11 -21.25
N VAL A 95 15.70 -5.99 -20.39
CA VAL A 95 16.29 -7.27 -20.83
C VAL A 95 15.22 -8.19 -21.39
N LEU A 96 14.05 -8.24 -20.75
CA LEU A 96 12.90 -9.01 -21.25
C LEU A 96 12.41 -8.47 -22.61
N ASP A 97 12.37 -7.14 -22.78
CA ASP A 97 12.01 -6.52 -24.05
C ASP A 97 13.04 -6.81 -25.15
N ASP A 98 14.33 -6.84 -24.81
CA ASP A 98 15.39 -7.25 -25.73
C ASP A 98 15.24 -8.71 -26.16
N PHE A 99 14.81 -9.61 -25.26
CA PHE A 99 14.45 -10.97 -25.64
C PHE A 99 13.27 -10.99 -26.61
N ASP A 100 12.18 -10.26 -26.33
CA ASP A 100 11.03 -10.17 -27.24
C ASP A 100 11.47 -9.68 -28.63
N ARG A 101 12.31 -8.63 -28.69
CA ARG A 101 12.86 -8.08 -29.94
C ARG A 101 13.80 -9.05 -30.64
N ALA A 102 14.68 -9.73 -29.91
CA ALA A 102 15.60 -10.71 -30.46
C ALA A 102 14.84 -11.91 -31.04
N MET A 103 13.77 -12.38 -30.38
CA MET A 103 12.94 -13.48 -30.88
C MET A 103 12.31 -13.16 -32.24
N VAL A 104 11.88 -11.91 -32.49
CA VAL A 104 11.34 -11.50 -33.80
C VAL A 104 12.37 -11.68 -34.92
N GLU A 105 13.65 -11.40 -34.64
CA GLU A 105 14.71 -11.53 -35.65
C GLU A 105 15.22 -12.96 -35.78
N ILE A 106 15.41 -13.66 -34.65
CA ILE A 106 15.88 -15.05 -34.61
C ILE A 106 14.89 -15.98 -35.32
N ASN A 107 13.58 -15.74 -35.19
CA ASN A 107 12.56 -16.51 -35.88
C ASN A 107 12.58 -16.34 -37.41
N LYS A 108 13.32 -15.37 -37.95
CA LYS A 108 13.56 -15.23 -39.39
C LYS A 108 14.78 -16.03 -39.87
N SER A 109 15.62 -16.50 -38.95
CA SER A 109 16.80 -17.30 -39.28
C SER A 109 16.41 -18.74 -39.64
N GLU A 110 17.22 -19.40 -40.47
CA GLU A 110 17.03 -20.82 -40.81
C GLU A 110 17.55 -21.78 -39.72
N ASP A 111 18.18 -21.27 -38.66
CA ASP A 111 18.72 -22.08 -37.56
C ASP A 111 17.66 -22.31 -36.48
N GLU A 112 16.82 -23.33 -36.71
CA GLU A 112 15.74 -23.71 -35.79
C GLU A 112 16.25 -24.14 -34.41
N LEU A 113 17.46 -24.73 -34.32
CA LEU A 113 18.03 -25.16 -33.05
C LEU A 113 18.43 -23.97 -32.18
N LEU A 114 19.07 -22.96 -32.79
CA LEU A 114 19.36 -21.70 -32.13
C LEU A 114 18.08 -21.01 -31.68
N ALA A 115 17.09 -20.89 -32.57
CA ALA A 115 15.79 -20.28 -32.25
C ALA A 115 15.12 -20.98 -31.06
N LYS A 116 15.12 -22.31 -31.06
CA LYS A 116 14.54 -23.07 -29.96
C LYS A 116 15.30 -22.89 -28.64
N GLY A 117 16.63 -22.86 -28.69
CA GLY A 117 17.46 -22.64 -27.50
C GLY A 117 17.18 -21.29 -26.83
N VAL A 118 17.07 -20.22 -27.63
CA VAL A 118 16.78 -18.88 -27.13
C VAL A 118 15.34 -18.77 -26.62
N GLU A 119 14.37 -19.36 -27.33
CA GLU A 119 12.97 -19.42 -26.89
C GLU A 119 12.84 -20.04 -25.49
N LEU A 120 13.53 -21.16 -25.23
CA LEU A 120 13.51 -21.82 -23.93
C LEU A 120 14.07 -20.93 -22.80
N ILE A 121 15.11 -20.15 -23.08
CA ILE A 121 15.68 -19.19 -22.12
C ILE A 121 14.69 -18.05 -21.86
N HIS A 122 14.08 -17.52 -22.92
CA HIS A 122 13.09 -16.45 -22.83
C HIS A 122 11.88 -16.88 -21.98
N GLU A 123 11.30 -18.05 -22.28
CA GLU A 123 10.17 -18.59 -21.52
C GLU A 123 10.54 -18.90 -20.06
N LYS A 124 11.76 -19.38 -19.80
CA LYS A 124 12.24 -19.60 -18.43
C LYS A 124 12.41 -18.28 -17.67
N LEU A 125 12.95 -17.23 -18.30
CA LEU A 125 13.08 -15.90 -17.71
C LEU A 125 11.69 -15.35 -17.37
N LYS A 126 10.80 -15.30 -18.36
CA LYS A 126 9.42 -14.82 -18.22
C LYS A 126 8.67 -15.58 -17.13
N GLY A 127 8.71 -16.92 -17.15
CA GLY A 127 8.11 -17.76 -16.11
C GLY A 127 8.68 -17.47 -14.72
N THR A 128 10.00 -17.28 -14.61
CA THR A 128 10.63 -16.92 -13.32
C THR A 128 10.11 -15.58 -12.80
N LEU A 129 10.02 -14.56 -13.65
CA LEU A 129 9.50 -13.24 -13.26
C LEU A 129 8.02 -13.32 -12.83
N VAL A 130 7.21 -14.12 -13.54
CA VAL A 130 5.80 -14.39 -13.16
C VAL A 130 5.71 -15.02 -11.77
N THR A 131 6.57 -16.00 -11.43
CA THR A 131 6.59 -16.56 -10.06
C THR A 131 7.00 -15.56 -8.98
N LYS A 132 7.63 -14.44 -9.37
CA LYS A 132 7.94 -13.31 -8.49
C LYS A 132 6.84 -12.24 -8.45
N GLY A 133 5.69 -12.51 -9.07
CA GLY A 133 4.50 -11.67 -9.06
C GLY A 133 4.40 -10.68 -10.22
N LEU A 134 5.31 -10.76 -11.21
CA LEU A 134 5.24 -9.91 -12.40
C LEU A 134 4.09 -10.37 -13.29
N GLU A 135 3.17 -9.45 -13.58
CA GLU A 135 2.05 -9.69 -14.49
C GLU A 135 2.08 -8.67 -15.64
N VAL A 136 1.75 -9.10 -16.85
CA VAL A 136 1.58 -8.20 -18.00
C VAL A 136 0.27 -7.42 -17.81
N VAL A 137 0.28 -6.12 -18.09
CA VAL A 137 -0.94 -5.31 -18.17
C VAL A 137 -1.65 -5.67 -19.48
N ASP A 138 -2.90 -6.13 -19.40
CA ASP A 138 -3.66 -6.55 -20.57
C ASP A 138 -4.18 -5.33 -21.34
N VAL A 139 -3.42 -4.93 -22.35
CA VAL A 139 -3.74 -3.86 -23.29
C VAL A 139 -3.41 -4.37 -24.68
N LYS A 140 -4.37 -4.28 -25.60
CA LYS A 140 -4.24 -4.79 -26.97
C LYS A 140 -4.65 -3.72 -27.99
N ALA A 141 -4.18 -3.90 -29.22
CA ALA A 141 -4.69 -3.14 -30.35
C ALA A 141 -6.21 -3.36 -30.48
N GLY A 142 -6.96 -2.28 -30.68
CA GLY A 142 -8.41 -2.24 -30.73
C GLY A 142 -9.10 -1.94 -29.39
N ASP A 143 -8.38 -1.93 -28.27
CA ASP A 143 -8.93 -1.54 -26.97
C ASP A 143 -9.17 -0.02 -26.89
N ALA A 144 -10.13 0.39 -26.06
CA ALA A 144 -10.31 1.80 -25.73
C ALA A 144 -9.08 2.30 -24.97
N PHE A 145 -8.58 3.49 -25.32
CA PHE A 145 -7.48 4.08 -24.59
C PHE A 145 -7.93 4.57 -23.21
N ASP A 146 -7.17 4.20 -22.19
CA ASP A 146 -7.33 4.67 -20.82
C ASP A 146 -5.97 5.11 -20.26
N ALA A 147 -5.88 6.38 -19.84
CA ALA A 147 -4.67 6.96 -19.30
C ALA A 147 -4.30 6.40 -17.91
N ASP A 148 -5.26 5.79 -17.20
CA ASP A 148 -5.00 5.12 -15.92
C ASP A 148 -4.28 3.77 -16.11
N PHE A 149 -4.25 3.23 -17.35
CA PHE A 149 -3.69 1.91 -17.65
C PHE A 149 -2.65 1.90 -18.78
N ALA A 150 -2.52 2.97 -19.57
CA ALA A 150 -1.59 3.05 -20.69
C ALA A 150 -1.00 4.46 -20.89
N GLU A 151 0.23 4.52 -21.40
CA GLU A 151 0.91 5.75 -21.80
C GLU A 151 0.84 5.93 -23.32
N ALA A 152 0.16 6.98 -23.78
CA ALA A 152 0.10 7.31 -25.21
C ALA A 152 1.37 8.04 -25.65
N ILE A 153 2.18 7.41 -26.50
CA ILE A 153 3.43 8.00 -27.01
C ILE A 153 3.17 8.90 -28.21
N THR A 154 2.22 8.51 -29.06
CA THR A 154 1.89 9.29 -30.25
C THR A 154 0.47 8.97 -30.74
N GLN A 155 -0.02 9.82 -31.65
CA GLN A 155 -1.27 9.63 -32.35
C GLN A 155 -0.99 9.56 -33.85
N ILE A 156 -1.65 8.63 -34.54
CA ILE A 156 -1.56 8.49 -35.99
C ILE A 156 -2.97 8.56 -36.60
N PRO A 157 -3.12 8.94 -37.88
CA PRO A 157 -4.41 8.81 -38.56
C PRO A 157 -4.94 7.40 -38.39
N ALA A 158 -6.19 7.27 -37.91
CA ALA A 158 -6.76 5.95 -37.68
C ALA A 158 -6.76 5.12 -38.99
N PRO A 159 -6.19 3.90 -38.99
CA PRO A 159 -6.16 3.04 -40.19
C PRO A 159 -7.57 2.68 -40.69
N SER A 160 -8.55 2.75 -39.80
CA SER A 160 -9.95 2.48 -40.04
C SER A 160 -10.82 3.24 -39.04
N ASP A 161 -12.08 3.50 -39.39
CA ASP A 161 -13.00 4.30 -38.57
C ASP A 161 -13.26 3.71 -37.17
N ASP A 162 -13.17 2.39 -37.02
CA ASP A 162 -13.36 1.66 -35.75
C ASP A 162 -12.18 1.77 -34.77
N LEU A 163 -11.04 2.27 -35.24
CA LEU A 163 -9.82 2.53 -34.45
C LEU A 163 -9.67 3.99 -34.03
N LYS A 164 -10.58 4.89 -34.42
CA LYS A 164 -10.59 6.28 -33.93
C LYS A 164 -10.78 6.32 -32.41
N GLY A 165 -9.88 7.02 -31.74
CA GLY A 165 -9.82 7.13 -30.27
C GLY A 165 -9.38 5.85 -29.55
N LYS A 166 -8.94 4.82 -30.28
CA LYS A 166 -8.53 3.52 -29.72
C LYS A 166 -7.05 3.27 -29.89
N ILE A 167 -6.56 2.26 -29.18
CA ILE A 167 -5.19 1.80 -29.29
C ILE A 167 -5.00 1.13 -30.65
N VAL A 168 -4.08 1.63 -31.45
CA VAL A 168 -3.72 1.06 -32.75
C VAL A 168 -2.60 0.04 -32.61
N ASP A 169 -1.63 0.33 -31.75
CA ASP A 169 -0.49 -0.58 -31.51
C ASP A 169 0.08 -0.39 -30.09
N VAL A 170 0.72 -1.44 -29.59
CA VAL A 170 1.41 -1.48 -28.29
C VAL A 170 2.91 -1.63 -28.55
N LEU A 171 3.65 -0.52 -28.41
CA LEU A 171 5.08 -0.45 -28.71
C LEU A 171 5.94 -1.08 -27.62
N GLU A 172 5.51 -0.95 -26.36
CA GLU A 172 6.21 -1.49 -25.20
C GLU A 172 5.18 -2.10 -24.25
N LYS A 173 5.40 -3.35 -23.83
CA LYS A 173 4.49 -4.05 -22.92
C LYS A 173 4.51 -3.42 -21.52
N GLY A 174 3.33 -3.27 -20.94
CA GLY A 174 3.15 -2.83 -19.57
C GLY A 174 3.23 -4.00 -18.58
N TYR A 175 3.64 -3.71 -17.35
CA TYR A 175 3.75 -4.69 -16.28
C TYR A 175 3.27 -4.14 -14.94
N LYS A 176 2.69 -5.03 -14.12
CA LYS A 176 2.18 -4.74 -12.78
C LYS A 176 2.67 -5.77 -11.75
N LEU A 177 2.64 -5.37 -10.47
CA LEU A 177 2.87 -6.21 -9.30
C LEU A 177 1.67 -6.13 -8.38
N GLY A 178 0.92 -7.24 -8.30
CA GLY A 178 -0.40 -7.24 -7.68
C GLY A 178 -1.30 -6.19 -8.35
N ASP A 179 -1.71 -5.19 -7.57
CA ASP A 179 -2.65 -4.15 -8.02
C ASP A 179 -1.94 -2.90 -8.55
N LYS A 180 -0.60 -2.83 -8.49
CA LYS A 180 0.18 -1.65 -8.85
C LYS A 180 0.85 -1.83 -10.21
N ILE A 181 0.53 -0.96 -11.17
CA ILE A 181 1.28 -0.85 -12.42
C ILE A 181 2.68 -0.30 -12.10
N ILE A 182 3.71 -1.04 -12.50
CA ILE A 182 5.12 -0.66 -12.28
C ILE A 182 5.72 -0.07 -13.56
N ARG A 183 5.22 -0.48 -14.72
CA ARG A 183 5.53 0.11 -16.02
C ARG A 183 4.25 0.15 -16.86
N PHE A 184 3.88 1.35 -17.32
CA PHE A 184 2.74 1.49 -18.22
C PHE A 184 3.09 0.94 -19.61
N PRO A 185 2.15 0.25 -20.28
CA PRO A 185 2.28 -0.06 -21.69
C PRO A 185 2.34 1.23 -22.50
N LYS A 186 3.27 1.30 -23.45
CA LYS A 186 3.37 2.44 -24.36
C LYS A 186 2.61 2.14 -25.62
N VAL A 187 1.68 3.02 -25.97
CA VAL A 187 0.70 2.77 -27.03
C VAL A 187 0.66 3.90 -28.05
N VAL A 188 0.18 3.56 -29.24
CA VAL A 188 -0.18 4.49 -30.31
C VAL A 188 -1.70 4.57 -30.39
N ILE A 189 -2.25 5.78 -30.46
CA ILE A 189 -3.71 5.99 -30.55
C ILE A 189 -4.08 6.41 -31.97
N GLY A 190 -5.23 5.94 -32.46
CA GLY A 190 -5.81 6.39 -33.73
C GLY A 190 -6.57 7.70 -33.55
N GLN A 191 -6.27 8.70 -34.39
CA GLN A 191 -6.99 9.98 -34.44
C GLN A 191 -8.03 9.99 -35.57
#